data_AF-A0AAX1VN40-F1
#
_entry.id   AF-A0AAX1VN40-F1
#
_cell.length_a   1.000
_cell.length_b   1.000
_cell.length_c   1.000
_cell.angle_alpha   90.00
_cell.angle_beta   90.00
_cell.angle_gamma   90.00
#
_symmetry.space_group_name_H-M   'P 1'
#
loop_
_entity.id
_entity.type
_entity.pdbx_description
1 polymer ?
#
loop_
_entity_poly.entity_id
_entity_poly.type
_entity_poly.pdbx_seq_one_letter_code
_entity_poly.pdbx_strand_id
1 'polypeptide(L)'
;GARFQVGCIGLAVAKDLSGEEWEILPPLVTAVGVNDQTERPHYVFQDGKYYLFTISHKFTYADGITGPDGVYGFVGEHLFGPYRPMNASGLVLGNPPEQPFQTYSHCVMPNGLVTSFIDSVPTEGEDYRIGGTEAPTVRIL
;
A
#
# COMPACT_ATOMS: atom_id res chain seq x y z
N GLY A 1 -2.45 22.35 3.64
CA GLY A 1 -2.93 21.22 2.83
C GLY A 1 -3.45 20.08 3.67
N ALA A 2 -2.71 19.64 4.69
CA ALA A 2 -2.90 18.36 5.41
C ALA A 2 -4.34 17.91 5.77
N ARG A 3 -5.26 18.84 6.05
CA ARG A 3 -6.67 18.50 6.36
C ARG A 3 -7.42 17.78 5.23
N PHE A 4 -6.91 17.84 4.00
CA PHE A 4 -7.56 17.23 2.84
C PHE A 4 -7.11 15.79 2.60
N GLN A 5 -6.01 15.36 3.21
CA GLN A 5 -5.52 13.98 3.13
C GLN A 5 -6.12 13.16 4.27
N VAL A 6 -7.12 12.33 3.96
CA VAL A 6 -7.94 11.64 4.97
C VAL A 6 -8.15 10.16 4.66
N GLY A 7 -7.16 9.51 4.04
CA GLY A 7 -7.22 8.10 3.68
C GLY A 7 -7.44 7.17 4.88
N CYS A 8 -8.13 6.05 4.66
CA CYS A 8 -8.29 5.00 5.66
C CYS A 8 -8.42 3.61 5.04
N ILE A 9 -8.08 2.61 5.84
CA ILE A 9 -8.30 1.19 5.53
C ILE A 9 -9.54 0.75 6.29
N GLY A 10 -10.64 0.54 5.57
CA GLY A 10 -11.88 0.01 6.12
C GLY A 10 -11.84 -1.49 6.38
N LEU A 11 -12.83 -1.98 7.12
CA LEU A 11 -13.08 -3.40 7.32
C LEU A 11 -14.60 -3.64 7.28
N ALA A 12 -14.99 -4.76 6.69
CA ALA A 12 -16.34 -5.27 6.76
C ALA A 12 -16.32 -6.76 7.08
N VAL A 13 -17.41 -7.26 7.67
CA VAL A 13 -17.59 -8.68 7.98
C VAL A 13 -18.84 -9.20 7.27
N ALA A 14 -18.75 -10.37 6.66
CA ALA A 14 -19.91 -11.03 6.09
C ALA A 14 -20.85 -11.48 7.21
N LYS A 15 -22.15 -11.19 7.09
CA LYS A 15 -23.18 -11.58 8.06
C LYS A 15 -23.71 -12.99 7.82
N ASP A 16 -23.36 -13.57 6.68
CA ASP A 16 -23.75 -14.89 6.22
C ASP A 16 -22.56 -15.61 5.55
N LEU A 17 -22.76 -16.86 5.16
CA LEU A 17 -21.77 -17.66 4.44
C LEU A 17 -21.83 -17.47 2.91
N SER A 18 -22.87 -16.81 2.38
CA SER A 18 -22.97 -16.55 0.94
C SER A 18 -22.14 -15.34 0.50
N GLY A 19 -21.81 -14.44 1.44
CA GLY A 19 -21.11 -13.19 1.17
C GLY A 19 -22.01 -12.13 0.54
N GLU A 20 -23.32 -12.24 0.71
CA GLU A 20 -24.31 -11.31 0.12
C GLU A 20 -24.63 -10.15 1.07
N GLU A 21 -24.61 -10.37 2.39
CA GLU A 21 -24.76 -9.32 3.40
C GLU A 21 -23.46 -9.01 4.13
N TRP A 22 -23.16 -7.71 4.29
CA TRP A 22 -21.96 -7.22 4.96
C TRP A 22 -22.29 -6.16 6.01
N GLU A 23 -21.56 -6.18 7.12
CA GLU A 23 -21.57 -5.15 8.15
C GLU A 23 -20.25 -4.36 8.09
N ILE A 24 -20.35 -3.03 7.99
CA ILE A 24 -19.18 -2.13 8.05
C ILE A 24 -18.72 -2.01 9.49
N LEU A 25 -17.43 -2.23 9.73
CA LEU A 25 -16.77 -2.08 11.03
C LEU A 25 -15.94 -0.78 11.08
N PRO A 26 -15.49 -0.35 12.27
CA PRO A 26 -14.54 0.75 12.40
C PRO A 26 -13.27 0.51 11.55
N PRO A 27 -12.61 1.57 11.06
CA PRO A 27 -11.41 1.45 10.21
C PRO A 27 -10.23 0.86 10.99
N LEU A 28 -9.39 0.11 10.29
CA LEU A 28 -8.17 -0.52 10.82
C LEU A 28 -7.02 0.47 10.98
N VAL A 29 -6.87 1.36 10.00
CA VAL A 29 -5.81 2.39 9.93
C VAL A 29 -6.43 3.67 9.38
N THR A 30 -6.06 4.80 9.96
CA THR A 30 -6.37 6.13 9.44
C THR A 30 -5.07 6.87 9.13
N ALA A 31 -5.03 7.59 8.01
CA ALA A 31 -3.90 8.38 7.53
C ALA A 31 -4.25 9.88 7.50
N VAL A 32 -5.09 10.32 8.44
CA VAL A 32 -5.55 11.72 8.54
C VAL A 32 -4.37 12.65 8.74
N GLY A 33 -4.22 13.63 7.86
CA GLY A 33 -3.09 14.56 7.86
C GLY A 33 -1.80 13.95 7.33
N VAL A 34 -1.82 12.73 6.78
CA VAL A 34 -0.64 12.01 6.28
C VAL A 34 -0.73 11.76 4.79
N ASN A 35 -1.70 10.98 4.33
CA ASN A 35 -1.86 10.64 2.92
C ASN A 35 -3.34 10.40 2.59
N ASP A 36 -3.78 10.83 1.41
CA ASP A 36 -5.17 10.67 0.97
C ASP A 36 -5.51 9.23 0.53
N GLN A 37 -4.50 8.46 0.15
CA GLN A 37 -4.68 7.16 -0.50
C GLN A 37 -3.95 6.06 0.27
N THR A 38 -4.74 5.12 0.77
CA THR A 38 -4.30 3.82 1.31
C THR A 38 -4.99 2.73 0.49
N GLU A 39 -4.49 2.53 -0.73
CA GLU A 39 -5.13 1.71 -1.74
C GLU A 39 -4.79 0.23 -1.59
N ARG A 40 -5.61 -0.61 -2.24
CA ARG A 40 -5.47 -2.08 -2.32
C ARG A 40 -5.02 -2.73 -1.00
N PRO A 41 -5.69 -2.43 0.13
CA PRO A 41 -5.30 -3.04 1.40
C PRO A 41 -5.47 -4.55 1.35
N HIS A 42 -4.48 -5.28 1.86
CA HIS A 42 -4.54 -6.74 1.94
C HIS A 42 -3.70 -7.25 3.11
N TYR A 43 -4.09 -8.40 3.65
CA TYR A 43 -3.32 -9.09 4.68
C TYR A 43 -2.38 -10.13 4.08
N VAL A 44 -1.20 -10.23 4.68
CA VAL A 44 -0.38 -11.44 4.69
C VAL A 44 -0.26 -11.91 6.14
N PHE A 45 -0.58 -13.18 6.38
CA PHE A 45 -0.43 -13.80 7.69
C PHE A 45 0.84 -14.64 7.70
N GLN A 46 1.78 -14.30 8.56
CA GLN A 46 3.08 -14.97 8.62
C GLN A 46 3.62 -14.93 10.05
N ASP A 47 4.20 -16.04 10.51
CA ASP A 47 4.84 -16.17 11.83
C ASP A 47 3.96 -15.71 13.01
N GLY A 48 2.65 -15.98 12.92
CA GLY A 48 1.66 -15.58 13.94
C GLY A 48 1.38 -14.07 13.98
N LYS A 49 1.78 -13.33 12.95
CA LYS A 49 1.56 -11.89 12.81
C LYS A 49 0.62 -11.57 11.65
N TYR A 50 0.01 -10.39 11.76
CA TYR A 50 -0.92 -9.81 10.81
C TYR A 50 -0.21 -8.65 10.11
N TYR A 51 0.24 -8.87 8.87
CA TYR A 51 0.85 -7.83 8.05
C TYR A 51 -0.23 -7.22 7.15
N LEU A 52 -0.61 -5.98 7.44
CA LEU A 52 -1.53 -5.19 6.63
C LEU A 52 -0.71 -4.33 5.66
N PHE A 53 -0.73 -4.69 4.38
CA PHE A 53 -0.11 -3.94 3.31
C PHE A 53 -1.11 -3.04 2.61
N THR A 54 -0.64 -1.91 2.12
CA THR A 54 -1.38 -0.96 1.30
C THR A 54 -0.41 -0.27 0.36
N ILE A 55 -0.90 0.32 -0.73
CA ILE A 55 -0.07 1.11 -1.64
C ILE A 55 -0.49 2.58 -1.59
N SER A 56 0.43 3.45 -1.96
CA SER A 56 0.16 4.87 -2.04
C SER A 56 1.09 5.56 -3.03
N HIS A 57 0.70 6.76 -3.44
CA HIS A 57 1.48 7.64 -4.30
C HIS A 57 2.21 8.71 -3.49
N LYS A 58 3.31 9.21 -4.05
CA LYS A 58 4.04 10.38 -3.53
C LYS A 58 3.19 11.64 -3.54
N PHE A 59 2.41 11.86 -4.61
CA PHE A 59 1.64 13.10 -4.80
C PHE A 59 0.40 13.21 -3.91
N THR A 60 -0.01 12.13 -3.22
CA THR A 60 -1.15 12.11 -2.30
C THR A 60 -0.77 12.37 -0.84
N TYR A 61 0.52 12.58 -0.56
CA TYR A 61 0.97 13.00 0.77
C TYR A 61 0.50 14.41 1.13
N ALA A 62 0.28 14.62 2.42
CA ALA A 62 0.00 15.92 3.00
C ALA A 62 1.22 16.85 2.97
N ASP A 63 0.98 18.15 2.95
CA ASP A 63 2.03 19.18 3.05
C ASP A 63 2.99 18.89 4.22
N GLY A 64 4.29 18.88 3.93
CA GLY A 64 5.35 18.67 4.93
C GLY A 64 5.72 17.20 5.19
N ILE A 65 5.05 16.25 4.53
CA ILE A 65 5.35 14.82 4.58
C ILE A 65 5.64 14.33 3.16
N THR A 66 6.51 13.33 3.01
CA THR A 66 6.81 12.74 1.71
C THR A 66 7.21 11.27 1.84
N GLY A 67 7.06 10.54 0.75
CA GLY A 67 7.45 9.14 0.58
C GLY A 67 7.41 8.78 -0.91
N PRO A 68 8.04 7.66 -1.32
CA PRO A 68 7.95 7.19 -2.70
C PRO A 68 6.59 6.54 -3.00
N ASP A 69 6.25 6.44 -4.29
CA ASP A 69 5.24 5.51 -4.75
C ASP A 69 5.66 4.08 -4.39
N GLY A 70 4.75 3.27 -3.83
CA GLY A 70 5.10 1.91 -3.45
C GLY A 70 4.20 1.27 -2.41
N VAL A 71 4.75 0.24 -1.76
CA VAL A 71 4.13 -0.54 -0.68
C VAL A 71 4.46 0.08 0.66
N TYR A 72 3.41 0.31 1.43
CA TYR A 72 3.47 0.61 2.85
C TYR A 72 2.86 -0.54 3.65
N GLY A 73 3.37 -0.78 4.85
CA GLY A 73 3.02 -1.94 5.65
C GLY A 73 2.96 -1.65 7.14
N PHE A 74 2.03 -2.34 7.78
CA PHE A 74 1.81 -2.30 9.21
C PHE A 74 1.72 -3.71 9.77
N VAL A 75 2.32 -3.95 10.94
CA VAL A 75 2.33 -5.27 11.59
C VAL A 75 1.62 -5.24 12.93
N GLY A 76 0.81 -6.26 13.20
CA GLY A 76 0.09 -6.46 14.47
C GLY A 76 0.08 -7.94 14.89
N GLU A 77 -0.38 -8.19 16.11
CA GLU A 77 -0.58 -9.56 16.64
C GLU A 77 -2.04 -10.03 16.48
N HIS A 78 -2.92 -9.12 16.06
CA HIS A 78 -4.35 -9.36 15.90
C HIS A 78 -4.88 -8.66 14.65
N LEU A 79 -6.01 -9.16 14.13
CA LEU A 79 -6.70 -8.61 12.96
C LEU A 79 -7.11 -7.14 13.10
N PHE A 80 -7.36 -6.65 14.31
CA PHE A 80 -7.81 -5.28 14.57
C PHE A 80 -6.69 -4.37 15.07
N GLY A 81 -5.44 -4.85 15.06
CA GLY A 81 -4.31 -4.14 15.66
C GLY A 81 -4.20 -4.35 17.19
N PRO A 82 -3.48 -3.46 17.91
CA PRO A 82 -2.85 -2.25 17.40
C PRO A 82 -1.73 -2.55 16.40
N TYR A 83 -1.66 -1.71 15.38
CA TYR A 83 -0.68 -1.80 14.31
C TYR A 83 0.56 -0.97 14.61
N ARG A 84 1.74 -1.49 14.24
CA ARG A 84 2.99 -0.73 14.18
C ARG A 84 3.42 -0.56 12.73
N PRO A 85 3.74 0.67 12.26
CA PRO A 85 4.34 0.86 10.94
C PRO A 85 5.66 0.08 10.83
N MET A 86 5.84 -0.64 9.71
CA MET A 86 7.07 -1.38 9.45
C MET A 86 8.24 -0.44 9.13
N ASN A 87 9.48 -0.89 9.35
CA ASN A 87 10.69 -0.13 9.00
C ASN A 87 10.71 1.32 9.54
N ALA A 88 10.13 1.52 10.73
CA ALA A 88 9.93 2.79 11.42
C ALA A 88 9.10 3.87 10.70
N SER A 89 8.87 3.75 9.39
CA SER A 89 8.22 4.74 8.52
C SER A 89 6.91 4.26 7.90
N GLY A 90 6.66 2.95 7.94
CA GLY A 90 5.64 2.27 7.16
C GLY A 90 6.13 1.85 5.77
N LEU A 91 7.22 2.40 5.23
CA LEU A 91 7.71 2.05 3.90
C LEU A 91 8.25 0.61 3.86
N VAL A 92 7.77 -0.19 2.92
CA VAL A 92 8.21 -1.59 2.71
C VAL A 92 9.00 -1.72 1.42
N LEU A 93 8.46 -1.22 0.31
CA LEU A 93 9.10 -1.26 -1.00
C LEU A 93 8.69 0.00 -1.78
N GLY A 94 9.64 0.86 -2.10
CA GLY A 94 9.39 2.10 -2.83
C GLY A 94 10.09 2.11 -4.19
N ASN A 95 9.48 2.79 -5.16
CA ASN A 95 10.15 3.10 -6.42
C ASN A 95 11.39 3.95 -6.16
N PRO A 96 12.48 3.72 -6.91
CA PRO A 96 13.71 4.48 -6.74
C PRO A 96 13.52 5.92 -7.27
N PRO A 97 14.22 6.92 -6.71
CA PRO A 97 14.09 8.31 -7.14
C PRO A 97 14.37 8.55 -8.63
N GLU A 98 15.26 7.76 -9.23
CA GLU A 98 15.59 7.81 -10.65
C GLU A 98 14.50 7.25 -11.57
N GLN A 99 13.58 6.43 -11.05
CA GLN A 99 12.45 5.87 -11.80
C GLN A 99 11.18 5.86 -10.91
N PRO A 100 10.67 7.05 -10.52
CA PRO A 100 9.70 7.18 -9.43
C PRO A 100 8.33 6.57 -9.76
N PHE A 101 8.04 6.34 -11.04
CA PHE A 101 6.77 5.82 -11.55
C PHE A 101 6.91 4.45 -12.21
N GLN A 102 8.04 3.76 -12.07
CA GLN A 102 8.29 2.52 -12.82
C GLN A 102 7.27 1.43 -12.52
N THR A 103 6.74 1.36 -11.29
CA THR A 103 5.83 0.30 -10.85
C THR A 103 4.74 0.81 -9.92
N TYR A 104 3.53 0.27 -10.06
CA TYR A 104 2.43 0.54 -9.14
C TYR A 104 1.51 -0.68 -8.96
N SER A 105 0.52 -0.56 -8.07
CA SER A 105 -0.42 -1.65 -7.77
C SER A 105 0.25 -2.94 -7.27
N HIS A 106 1.25 -2.75 -6.42
CA HIS A 106 1.99 -3.84 -5.79
C HIS A 106 1.07 -4.75 -4.95
N CYS A 107 1.29 -6.07 -5.04
CA CYS A 107 0.59 -7.09 -4.26
C CYS A 107 1.60 -8.03 -3.60
N VAL A 108 1.63 -8.05 -2.27
CA VAL A 108 2.57 -8.87 -1.49
C VAL A 108 1.97 -10.26 -1.27
N MET A 109 2.73 -11.28 -1.62
CA MET A 109 2.32 -12.68 -1.50
C MET A 109 2.91 -13.34 -0.24
N PRO A 110 2.30 -14.41 0.30
CA PRO A 110 2.77 -15.09 1.52
C PRO A 110 4.19 -15.65 1.47
N ASN A 111 4.79 -15.77 0.29
CA ASN A 111 6.17 -16.23 0.10
C ASN A 111 7.18 -15.09 -0.04
N GLY A 112 6.78 -13.84 0.26
CA GLY A 112 7.59 -12.63 0.17
C GLY A 112 7.80 -12.11 -1.26
N LEU A 113 7.17 -12.72 -2.26
CA LEU A 113 7.18 -12.20 -3.62
C LEU A 113 6.17 -11.05 -3.78
N VAL A 114 6.49 -10.08 -4.63
CA VAL A 114 5.63 -8.90 -4.89
C VAL A 114 5.45 -8.75 -6.40
N THR A 115 4.20 -8.77 -6.85
CA THR A 115 3.83 -8.43 -8.23
C THR A 115 3.38 -6.99 -8.32
N SER A 116 3.45 -6.37 -9.50
CA SER A 116 3.08 -4.98 -9.76
C SER A 116 2.98 -4.77 -11.27
N PHE A 117 2.27 -3.75 -11.74
CA PHE A 117 2.31 -3.36 -13.15
C PHE A 117 3.30 -2.22 -13.38
N ILE A 118 3.82 -2.12 -14.60
CA ILE A 118 4.64 -1.00 -15.05
C ILE A 118 3.73 0.16 -15.43
N ASP A 119 3.85 1.28 -14.73
CA ASP A 119 3.18 2.54 -15.11
C ASP A 119 4.03 3.27 -16.15
N SER A 120 5.08 3.98 -15.72
CA SER A 120 5.85 4.86 -16.58
C SER A 120 7.35 4.75 -16.28
N VAL A 121 8.15 4.37 -17.28
CA VAL A 121 9.61 4.24 -17.16
C VAL A 121 10.29 5.37 -17.93
N PRO A 122 11.23 6.12 -17.32
CA PRO A 122 11.99 7.16 -18.01
C PRO A 122 12.74 6.63 -19.23
N THR A 123 12.78 7.43 -20.28
CA THR A 123 13.57 7.19 -21.49
C THR A 123 14.57 8.33 -21.71
N GLU A 124 14.92 8.66 -22.95
CA GLU A 124 15.85 9.76 -23.22
C GLU A 124 15.17 11.12 -22.96
N GLY A 125 15.88 12.04 -22.30
CA GLY A 125 15.34 13.37 -21.97
C GLY A 125 14.29 13.33 -20.86
N GLU A 126 13.16 14.01 -21.08
CA GLU A 126 12.03 14.09 -20.14
C GLU A 126 10.87 13.14 -20.53
N ASP A 127 11.10 12.25 -21.50
CA ASP A 127 10.09 11.34 -22.03
C ASP A 127 9.95 10.05 -21.21
N TYR A 128 8.74 9.49 -21.22
CA TYR A 128 8.40 8.24 -20.56
C TYR A 128 7.86 7.21 -21.54
N ARG A 129 8.24 5.94 -21.33
CA ARG A 129 7.56 4.79 -21.93
C ARG A 129 6.49 4.27 -20.98
N ILE A 130 5.26 4.26 -21.45
CA ILE A 130 4.12 3.70 -20.72
C ILE A 130 4.16 2.18 -20.82
N GLY A 131 3.95 1.52 -19.68
CA GLY A 131 3.88 0.06 -19.57
C GLY A 131 2.48 -0.45 -19.90
N GLY A 132 1.62 -0.54 -18.87
CA GLY A 132 0.32 -1.23 -18.98
C GLY A 132 0.47 -2.76 -19.03
N THR A 133 1.55 -3.29 -18.47
CA THR A 133 1.86 -4.72 -18.38
C THR A 133 2.55 -5.04 -17.05
N GLU A 134 2.65 -6.32 -16.68
CA GLU A 134 3.30 -6.74 -15.44
C GLU A 134 4.79 -6.38 -15.42
N ALA A 135 5.26 -5.91 -14.27
CA ALA A 135 6.67 -5.74 -13.98
C ALA A 135 7.29 -7.09 -13.56
N PRO A 136 8.62 -7.23 -13.60
CA PRO A 136 9.28 -8.38 -12.98
C PRO A 136 8.88 -8.52 -11.51
N THR A 137 8.45 -9.72 -11.12
CA THR A 137 8.17 -10.03 -9.70
C THR A 137 9.45 -9.91 -8.89
N VAL A 138 9.39 -9.14 -7.80
CA VAL A 138 10.51 -8.96 -6.86
C VAL A 138 10.27 -9.72 -5.56
N ARG A 139 11.27 -9.76 -4.68
CA ARG A 139 11.17 -10.36 -3.34
C ARG A 139 11.53 -9.32 -2.28
N ILE A 140 10.67 -9.18 -1.27
CA ILE A 140 10.99 -8.48 -0.02
C ILE A 140 11.57 -9.48 0.98
N LEU A 141 12.56 -9.05 1.77
CA LEU A 141 13.28 -9.86 2.76
C LEU A 141 12.79 -9.59 4.19
#